data_AF-A0A939D060-F1
#
_entry.id   AF-A0A939D060-F1
#
_cell.length_a   1.000
_cell.length_b   1.000
_cell.length_c   1.000
_cell.angle_alpha   90.00
_cell.angle_beta   90.00
_cell.angle_gamma   90.00
#
_symmetry.space_group_name_H-M   'P 1'
#
loop_
_entity.id
_entity.type
_entity.pdbx_description
1 polymer ?
#
loop_
_entity_poly.entity_id
_entity_poly.type
_entity_poly.pdbx_seq_one_letter_code
_entity_poly.pdbx_strand_id
1 'polypeptide(L)'
;MAASMDSLKEKILKKLECLPDNAQQEVLDFVQFLEWRKENYQKSQLSVVSEELDEESDAGWLETDLSNLGSYEPYDWQPGELNKGLPIKYIPGMGVVIVEE
;
A
#
# COMPACT_ATOMS: atom_id res chain seq x y z
N MET A 1 23.81 11.80 -37.68
CA MET A 1 23.90 11.85 -36.21
C MET A 1 23.35 10.54 -35.62
N ALA A 2 24.12 9.44 -35.68
CA ALA A 2 23.71 8.12 -35.13
C ALA A 2 24.68 7.56 -34.06
N ALA A 3 25.88 8.15 -33.94
CA ALA A 3 26.97 7.62 -33.10
C ALA A 3 26.72 7.63 -31.58
N SER A 4 25.68 8.33 -31.09
CA SER A 4 25.45 8.51 -29.65
C SER A 4 24.77 7.29 -28.99
N MET A 5 23.85 6.63 -29.69
CA MET A 5 23.13 5.47 -29.15
C MET A 5 23.99 4.20 -29.11
N ASP A 6 24.88 4.04 -30.09
CA ASP A 6 25.77 2.89 -30.17
C ASP A 6 26.82 2.94 -29.05
N SER A 7 27.35 4.12 -28.73
CA SER A 7 28.29 4.30 -27.62
C SER A 7 27.70 3.95 -26.26
N LEU A 8 26.41 4.22 -26.03
CA LEU A 8 25.74 3.87 -24.78
C LEU A 8 25.54 2.36 -24.66
N LYS A 9 25.07 1.71 -25.73
CA LYS A 9 24.87 0.25 -25.77
C LYS A 9 26.18 -0.51 -25.55
N GLU A 10 27.27 -0.07 -26.20
CA GLU A 10 28.60 -0.66 -26.01
C GLU A 10 29.08 -0.57 -24.56
N LYS A 11 28.87 0.57 -23.90
CA LYS A 11 29.23 0.75 -22.48
C LYS A 11 28.43 -0.18 -21.58
N ILE A 12 27.14 -0.37 -21.87
CA ILE A 12 26.27 -1.27 -21.10
C ILE A 12 26.72 -2.72 -21.26
N LEU A 13 26.94 -3.18 -22.51
CA LEU A 13 27.42 -4.54 -22.78
C LEU A 13 28.75 -4.83 -22.09
N LYS A 14 29.72 -3.91 -22.21
CA LYS A 14 31.03 -4.04 -21.54
C LYS A 14 30.90 -4.14 -20.01
N LYS A 15 29.93 -3.45 -19.41
CA LYS A 15 29.69 -3.52 -17.96
C LYS A 15 29.00 -4.82 -17.56
N LEU A 16 28.06 -5.30 -18.37
CA LEU A 16 27.36 -6.57 -18.15
C LEU A 16 28.30 -7.77 -18.24
N GLU A 17 29.21 -7.79 -19.21
CA GLU A 17 30.20 -8.88 -19.39
C GLU A 17 31.14 -9.05 -18.18
N CYS A 18 31.35 -7.99 -17.38
CA CYS A 18 32.18 -8.05 -16.18
C CYS A 18 31.42 -8.47 -14.92
N LEU A 19 30.09 -8.60 -14.98
CA LEU A 19 29.26 -8.95 -13.83
C LEU A 19 29.10 -10.47 -13.71
N PRO A 20 29.00 -11.01 -12.48
CA PRO A 20 28.66 -12.42 -12.27
C PRO A 20 27.20 -12.72 -12.66
N ASP A 21 26.92 -13.97 -12.98
CA ASP A 21 25.62 -14.42 -13.53
C ASP A 21 24.42 -14.00 -12.68
N ASN A 22 24.55 -13.99 -11.35
CA ASN A 22 23.49 -13.55 -10.45
C ASN A 22 23.15 -12.06 -10.62
N ALA A 23 24.17 -11.21 -10.79
CA ALA A 23 23.95 -9.78 -11.03
C ALA A 23 23.44 -9.52 -12.46
N GLN A 24 23.84 -10.33 -13.44
CA GLN A 24 23.27 -10.26 -14.78
C GLN A 24 21.78 -10.64 -14.78
N GLN A 25 21.39 -11.62 -13.97
CA GLN A 25 19.98 -12.01 -13.79
C GLN A 25 19.15 -10.87 -13.19
N GLU A 26 19.65 -10.20 -12.14
CA GLU A 26 18.96 -9.03 -11.56
C GLU A 26 18.77 -7.91 -12.58
N VAL A 27 19.76 -7.66 -13.44
CA VAL A 27 19.62 -6.67 -14.52
C VAL A 27 18.58 -7.10 -15.55
N LEU A 28 18.53 -8.39 -15.90
CA LEU A 28 17.51 -8.93 -16.80
C LEU A 28 16.10 -8.73 -16.22
N ASP A 29 15.91 -9.06 -14.96
CA ASP A 29 14.64 -8.90 -14.25
C ASP A 29 14.22 -7.41 -14.21
N PHE A 30 15.18 -6.51 -13.98
CA PHE A 30 14.92 -5.07 -14.00
C PHE A 30 14.54 -4.55 -15.40
N VAL A 31 15.18 -5.03 -16.46
CA VAL A 31 14.83 -4.65 -17.84
C VAL A 31 13.42 -5.15 -18.19
N GLN A 32 13.09 -6.39 -17.82
CA GLN A 32 11.73 -6.93 -17.97
C GLN A 32 10.70 -6.10 -17.21
N PHE A 33 11.02 -5.68 -15.99
CA PHE A 33 10.18 -4.77 -15.23
C PHE A 33 9.96 -3.42 -15.95
N LEU A 34 11.00 -2.85 -16.57
CA LEU A 34 10.87 -1.60 -17.32
C LEU A 34 9.97 -1.74 -18.56
N GLU A 35 10.05 -2.87 -19.27
CA GLU A 35 9.15 -3.20 -20.38
C GLU A 35 7.71 -3.34 -19.91
N TRP A 36 7.49 -4.16 -18.87
CA TRP A 36 6.17 -4.31 -18.25
C TRP A 36 5.62 -2.97 -17.77
N ARG A 37 6.44 -2.15 -17.11
CA ARG A 37 6.03 -0.84 -16.60
C ARG A 37 5.59 0.07 -17.74
N LYS A 38 6.29 0.06 -18.88
CA LYS A 38 5.90 0.87 -20.05
C LYS A 38 4.54 0.46 -20.59
N GLU A 39 4.25 -0.83 -20.64
CA GLU A 39 2.95 -1.37 -21.08
C GLU A 39 1.82 -1.07 -20.09
N ASN A 40 2.13 -1.05 -18.79
CA ASN A 40 1.14 -0.88 -17.72
C ASN A 40 1.00 0.57 -17.23
N TYR A 41 1.89 1.49 -17.65
CA TYR A 41 1.81 2.91 -17.30
C TYR A 41 0.50 3.54 -17.79
N GLN A 42 0.00 3.13 -18.97
CA GLN A 42 -1.29 3.59 -19.50
C GLN A 42 -2.49 3.05 -18.72
N LYS A 43 -2.40 1.85 -18.13
CA LYS A 43 -3.43 1.32 -17.22
C LYS A 43 -3.41 2.03 -15.86
N SER A 44 -2.21 2.33 -15.36
CA SER A 44 -2.04 3.00 -14.07
C SER A 44 -2.41 4.48 -14.11
N GLN A 45 -2.18 5.21 -15.21
CA GLN A 45 -2.62 6.61 -15.33
C GLN A 45 -4.15 6.76 -15.38
N LEU A 46 -4.87 5.76 -15.91
CA LEU A 46 -6.33 5.72 -15.85
C LEU A 46 -6.82 5.46 -14.40
N SER A 47 -6.04 4.74 -13.60
CA SER A 47 -6.30 4.48 -12.17
C SER A 47 -5.96 5.69 -11.29
N VAL A 48 -4.82 6.35 -11.51
CA VAL A 48 -4.36 7.50 -10.69
C VAL A 48 -5.26 8.72 -10.86
N VAL A 49 -5.83 8.95 -12.04
CA VAL A 49 -6.85 10.00 -12.23
C VAL A 49 -8.16 9.66 -11.51
N SER A 50 -8.45 8.38 -11.28
CA SER A 50 -9.56 7.95 -10.43
C SER A 50 -9.20 7.99 -8.94
N GLU A 51 -7.97 7.65 -8.54
CA GLU A 51 -7.48 7.72 -7.17
C GLU A 51 -7.36 9.16 -6.66
N GLU A 52 -6.93 10.15 -7.47
CA GLU A 52 -6.95 11.56 -7.03
C GLU A 52 -8.37 12.12 -6.86
N LEU A 53 -9.37 11.57 -7.57
CA LEU A 53 -10.78 11.88 -7.34
C LEU A 53 -11.35 11.18 -6.09
N ASP A 54 -10.86 9.99 -5.77
CA ASP A 54 -11.25 9.23 -4.58
C ASP A 54 -10.53 9.71 -3.30
N GLU A 55 -9.29 10.21 -3.37
CA GLU A 55 -8.54 10.75 -2.22
C GLU A 55 -9.15 12.05 -1.67
N GLU A 56 -9.63 12.94 -2.55
CA GLU A 56 -10.36 14.15 -2.15
C GLU A 56 -11.71 13.79 -1.47
N SER A 57 -12.32 12.67 -1.89
CA SER A 57 -13.53 12.11 -1.29
C SER A 57 -13.25 11.52 0.11
N ASP A 58 -12.18 10.76 0.26
CA ASP A 58 -11.78 10.15 1.55
C ASP A 58 -11.38 11.21 2.58
N ALA A 59 -10.61 12.21 2.16
CA ALA A 59 -10.26 13.34 3.01
C ALA A 59 -11.51 14.16 3.42
N GLY A 60 -12.44 14.38 2.48
CA GLY A 60 -13.71 15.07 2.75
C GLY A 60 -14.62 14.30 3.71
N TRP A 61 -14.66 12.96 3.62
CA TRP A 61 -15.42 12.12 4.55
C TRP A 61 -14.83 12.20 5.97
N LEU A 62 -13.50 12.07 6.10
CA LEU A 62 -12.81 12.18 7.37
C LEU A 62 -12.98 13.56 8.01
N GLU A 63 -12.82 14.64 7.23
CA GLU A 63 -12.98 16.00 7.76
C GLU A 63 -14.41 16.25 8.25
N THR A 64 -15.41 15.69 7.54
CA THR A 64 -16.82 15.79 7.93
C THR A 64 -17.11 14.99 9.21
N ASP A 65 -16.59 13.77 9.33
CA ASP A 65 -16.76 12.92 10.51
C ASP A 65 -16.09 13.56 11.74
N LEU A 66 -14.84 14.03 11.59
CA LEU A 66 -14.08 14.67 12.65
C LEU A 66 -14.67 16.03 13.08
N SER A 67 -15.21 16.80 12.14
CA SER A 67 -15.90 18.06 12.44
C SER A 67 -17.16 17.85 13.29
N ASN A 68 -17.76 16.65 13.24
CA ASN A 68 -18.96 16.31 13.99
C ASN A 68 -18.68 15.66 15.35
N LEU A 69 -17.41 15.44 15.74
CA LEU A 69 -17.07 14.81 17.03
C LEU A 69 -17.65 15.55 18.26
N GLY A 70 -17.89 16.86 18.15
CA GLY A 70 -18.49 17.66 19.21
C GLY A 70 -20.03 17.81 19.14
N SER A 71 -20.66 17.33 18.06
CA SER A 71 -22.11 17.44 17.85
C SER A 71 -22.88 16.17 18.19
N TYR A 72 -22.19 15.04 18.39
CA TYR A 72 -22.82 13.82 18.89
C TYR A 72 -23.11 13.92 20.38
N GLU A 73 -24.38 13.75 20.75
CA GLU A 73 -24.76 13.56 22.14
C GLU A 73 -24.12 12.28 22.68
N PRO A 74 -23.65 12.27 23.94
CA PRO A 74 -23.17 11.05 24.58
C PRO A 74 -24.22 9.95 24.45
N TYR A 75 -23.82 8.79 23.93
CA TYR A 75 -24.73 7.67 23.77
C TYR A 75 -25.24 7.22 25.16
N ASP A 76 -26.51 7.48 25.43
CA ASP A 76 -27.15 7.13 26.70
C ASP A 76 -27.67 5.70 26.64
N TRP A 77 -26.80 4.77 27.06
CA TRP A 77 -27.10 3.34 27.11
C TRP A 77 -28.41 3.09 27.86
N GLN A 78 -29.38 2.50 27.18
CA GLN A 78 -30.63 2.14 27.83
C GLN A 78 -30.44 0.90 28.70
N PRO A 79 -31.21 0.77 29.80
CA PRO A 79 -31.16 -0.43 30.63
C PRO A 79 -31.45 -1.69 29.80
N GLY A 80 -30.44 -2.57 29.68
CA GLY A 80 -30.54 -3.83 28.93
C GLY A 80 -29.80 -3.86 27.58
N GLU A 81 -29.25 -2.73 27.10
CA GLU A 81 -28.40 -2.71 25.90
C GLU A 81 -27.02 -3.30 26.15
N LEU A 82 -26.46 -3.05 27.35
CA LEU A 82 -25.25 -3.74 27.78
C LEU A 82 -25.63 -5.08 28.41
N ASN A 83 -25.21 -6.16 27.76
CA ASN A 83 -25.11 -7.46 28.40
C ASN A 83 -24.10 -7.41 29.55
N LYS A 84 -24.23 -8.31 30.54
CA LYS A 84 -23.18 -8.47 31.56
C LYS A 84 -21.85 -8.76 30.86
N GLY A 85 -20.85 -7.92 31.10
CA GLY A 85 -19.53 -8.11 30.51
C GLY A 85 -18.96 -9.46 30.92
N LEU A 86 -18.44 -10.21 29.95
CA LEU A 86 -17.75 -11.46 30.23
C LEU A 86 -16.38 -11.12 30.85
N PRO A 87 -15.97 -11.81 31.93
CA PRO A 87 -14.68 -11.53 32.54
C PRO A 87 -13.55 -11.88 31.57
N ILE A 88 -12.65 -10.93 31.34
CA ILE A 88 -11.46 -11.11 30.49
C ILE A 88 -10.21 -11.28 31.34
N LYS A 89 -9.31 -12.17 30.91
CA LYS A 89 -8.00 -12.38 31.54
C LYS A 89 -6.91 -12.44 30.49
N TYR A 90 -5.76 -11.85 30.79
CA TYR A 90 -4.57 -11.96 29.95
C TYR A 90 -3.76 -13.21 30.32
N ILE A 91 -3.42 -14.02 29.32
CA ILE A 91 -2.54 -15.19 29.44
C ILE A 91 -1.31 -14.96 28.55
N PRO A 92 -0.08 -14.85 29.12
CA PRO A 92 1.14 -14.70 28.33
C PRO A 92 1.29 -15.84 27.30
N GLY A 93 1.52 -15.48 26.03
CA GLY A 93 1.64 -16.43 24.92
C GLY A 93 0.32 -16.82 24.22
N MET A 94 -0.83 -16.53 24.83
CA MET A 94 -2.16 -16.72 24.23
C MET A 94 -2.90 -15.41 23.97
N GLY A 95 -2.64 -14.37 24.76
CA GLY A 95 -3.30 -13.07 24.66
C GLY A 95 -4.50 -12.92 25.60
N VAL A 96 -5.46 -12.08 25.21
CA VAL A 96 -6.69 -11.84 25.99
C VAL A 96 -7.64 -13.01 25.76
N VAL A 97 -8.12 -13.61 26.86
CA VAL A 97 -9.04 -14.74 26.85
C VAL A 97 -10.30 -14.37 27.62
N ILE A 98 -11.45 -14.72 27.06
CA ILE A 98 -12.75 -14.60 27.72
C ILE A 98 -12.90 -15.82 28.64
N VAL A 99 -13.13 -15.58 29.93
CA VAL A 99 -13.36 -16.64 30.92
C VAL A 99 -14.87 -16.82 31.04
N GLU A 100 -15.36 -18.02 30.72
CA GLU A 100 -16.73 -18.41 31.05
C GLU A 100 -16.74 -18.84 32.52
N GLU A 101 -17.59 -18.23 33.36
CA GLU A 101 -17.82 -18.64 34.77
C GLU A 101 -18.59 -19.96 34.86
#